data_AF-A0A419FPI5-F1
#
_entry.id   AF-A0A419FPI5-F1
#
_cell.length_a   1.000
_cell.length_b   1.000
_cell.length_c   1.000
_cell.angle_alpha   90.00
_cell.angle_beta   90.00
_cell.angle_gamma   90.00
#
_symmetry.space_group_name_H-M   'P 1'
#
loop_
_entity.id
_entity.type
_entity.pdbx_description
1 polymer ?
#
loop_
_entity_poly.entity_id
_entity_poly.type
_entity_poly.pdbx_seq_one_letter_code
_entity_poly.pdbx_strand_id
1 'polypeptide(L)' 'MFKNECPGSKDIKQPKPEDIKCRHCGKELEIWSDETEAACKHCGKINTRTIGPSCLDWCAFAKECVGETRYKRIKAGAGS' A
#
# COMPACT_ATOMS: atom_id res chain seq x y z
N MET A 1 -3.68 22.74 10.56
CA MET A 1 -3.38 21.86 11.71
C MET A 1 -2.97 20.51 11.15
N PHE A 2 -1.66 20.25 10.98
CA PHE A 2 -1.22 18.87 10.75
C PHE A 2 -1.48 18.13 12.06
N LYS A 3 -2.37 17.13 12.08
CA LYS A 3 -2.43 16.19 13.22
C LYS A 3 -1.01 15.69 13.46
N ASN A 4 -0.59 15.53 14.72
CA ASN A 4 0.75 15.07 15.12
C ASN A 4 1.06 13.61 14.70
N GLU A 5 0.49 13.13 13.60
CA GLU A 5 0.45 11.75 13.17
C GLU A 5 0.85 11.66 11.70
N CYS A 6 1.73 10.72 11.37
CA CYS A 6 2.12 10.47 9.98
C CYS A 6 0.92 9.88 9.20
N PRO A 7 0.34 10.60 8.22
CA PRO A 7 -0.80 10.09 7.45
C PRO A 7 -0.48 8.80 6.70
N GLY A 8 0.77 8.63 6.24
CA GLY A 8 1.23 7.40 5.57
C GLY A 8 1.38 6.20 6.51
N SER A 9 1.25 6.37 7.83
CA SER A 9 1.31 5.26 8.80
C SER A 9 -0.06 4.73 9.22
N LYS A 10 -1.14 5.33 8.71
CA LYS A 10 -2.51 5.03 9.18
C LYS A 10 -2.87 3.56 9.01
N ASP A 11 -2.70 3.01 7.81
CA ASP A 11 -3.10 1.64 7.50
C ASP A 11 -2.21 0.60 8.20
N ILE A 12 -0.99 0.97 8.61
CA ILE A 12 -0.08 0.11 9.40
C ILE A 12 -0.48 0.12 10.87
N LYS A 13 -0.85 1.29 11.42
CA LYS A 13 -1.21 1.44 12.83
C LYS A 13 -2.63 0.96 13.13
N GLN A 14 -3.52 1.08 12.15
CA GLN A 14 -4.95 0.77 12.27
C GLN A 14 -5.39 0.01 11.01
N PRO A 15 -4.93 -1.25 10.85
CA PRO A 15 -5.30 -2.05 9.70
C PRO A 15 -6.80 -2.33 9.72
N LYS A 16 -7.40 -2.32 8.54
CA LYS A 16 -8.83 -2.57 8.33
C LYS A 16 -9.05 -3.62 7.25
N PRO A 17 -10.08 -4.47 7.37
CA PRO A 17 -10.45 -5.39 6.31
C PRO A 17 -11.04 -4.62 5.13
N GLU A 18 -10.69 -5.06 3.92
CA GLU A 18 -11.16 -4.52 2.65
C GLU A 18 -11.57 -5.66 1.72
N ASP A 19 -12.62 -5.46 0.93
CA ASP A 19 -13.06 -6.42 -0.07
C ASP A 19 -12.48 -6.08 -1.45
N ILE A 20 -11.83 -7.05 -2.08
CA ILE A 20 -11.36 -6.97 -3.47
C ILE A 20 -11.92 -8.11 -4.32
N LYS A 21 -11.96 -7.91 -5.64
CA LYS A 21 -12.34 -8.98 -6.58
C LYS A 21 -11.12 -9.84 -6.91
N CYS A 22 -11.29 -11.16 -6.80
CA CYS A 22 -10.28 -12.12 -7.22
C CYS A 22 -10.03 -12.00 -8.72
N ARG A 23 -8.79 -11.73 -9.11
CA ARG A 23 -8.38 -11.60 -10.52
C ARG A 23 -8.46 -12.92 -11.29
N HIS A 24 -8.59 -14.03 -10.58
CA HIS A 24 -8.59 -15.38 -11.15
C HIS A 24 -9.99 -15.98 -11.29
N CYS A 25 -10.91 -15.70 -10.36
CA CYS A 25 -12.25 -16.30 -10.35
C CYS A 25 -13.40 -15.31 -10.19
N GLY A 26 -13.12 -14.01 -10.04
CA GLY A 26 -14.11 -12.93 -9.97
C GLY A 26 -14.88 -12.81 -8.65
N LYS A 27 -14.75 -13.77 -7.72
CA LYS A 27 -15.39 -13.71 -6.40
C LYS A 27 -14.71 -12.69 -5.49
N GLU A 28 -15.46 -12.18 -4.52
CA GLU A 28 -14.91 -11.33 -3.46
C GLU A 28 -13.95 -12.11 -2.57
N LEU A 29 -12.91 -11.42 -2.12
CA LEU A 29 -12.04 -11.87 -1.05
C LEU A 29 -11.66 -10.68 -0.17
N GLU A 30 -11.42 -10.99 1.09
CA GLU A 30 -10.94 -10.02 2.07
C GLU A 30 -9.41 -9.90 1.98
N ILE A 31 -8.90 -8.68 2.12
CA ILE A 31 -7.49 -8.35 2.33
C ILE A 31 -7.39 -7.25 3.40
N TRP A 32 -6.38 -7.30 4.28
CA TRP A 32 -6.18 -6.25 5.28
C TRP A 32 -5.37 -5.09 4.73
N SER A 33 -5.70 -3.84 5.06
CA SER A 33 -5.07 -2.63 4.50
C SER A 33 -3.54 -2.55 4.66
N ASP A 34 -2.92 -3.33 5.54
CA ASP A 34 -1.46 -3.47 5.69
C ASP A 34 -0.84 -4.67 4.93
N GLU A 35 -1.65 -5.55 4.35
CA GLU A 35 -1.20 -6.71 3.56
C GLU A 35 -1.06 -6.38 2.07
N THR A 36 -0.01 -6.86 1.41
CA THR A 36 0.13 -6.71 -0.05
C THR A 36 -0.56 -7.81 -0.85
N GLU A 37 -0.85 -8.94 -0.21
CA GLU A 37 -1.34 -10.16 -0.85
C GLU A 37 -2.35 -10.89 0.03
N ALA A 38 -3.34 -11.51 -0.61
CA ALA A 38 -4.33 -12.35 0.06
C ALA A 38 -4.69 -13.58 -0.76
N ALA A 39 -4.93 -14.71 -0.09
CA ALA A 39 -5.37 -15.95 -0.72
C ALA A 39 -6.88 -15.94 -0.92
N CYS A 40 -7.35 -16.22 -2.15
CA CYS A 40 -8.77 -16.34 -2.41
C CYS A 40 -9.33 -17.63 -1.77
N LYS A 41 -10.26 -17.49 -0.81
CA LYS A 41 -10.92 -18.62 -0.14
C LYS A 41 -11.75 -19.52 -1.08
N HIS A 42 -12.03 -19.06 -2.30
CA HIS A 42 -12.83 -19.83 -3.28
C HIS A 42 -12.01 -20.62 -4.28
N CYS A 43 -10.84 -20.13 -4.71
CA CYS A 43 -10.02 -20.81 -5.74
C CYS A 43 -8.57 -21.08 -5.30
N GLY A 44 -8.19 -20.67 -4.08
CA GLY A 44 -6.87 -20.90 -3.49
C GLY A 44 -5.73 -20.07 -4.08
N LYS A 45 -5.97 -19.27 -5.12
CA LYS A 45 -4.91 -18.46 -5.76
C LYS A 45 -4.63 -17.18 -4.99
N ILE A 46 -3.36 -16.80 -4.95
CA ILE A 46 -2.91 -15.54 -4.36
C ILE A 46 -3.28 -14.37 -5.28
N ASN A 47 -3.82 -13.33 -4.66
CA ASN A 47 -4.12 -12.04 -5.28
C ASN A 47 -3.24 -10.99 -4.63
N THR A 48 -2.54 -10.22 -5.46
CA THR A 48 -1.79 -9.05 -5.04
C THR A 48 -2.65 -7.82 -5.28
N ARG A 49 -2.76 -6.93 -4.29
CA ARG A 49 -3.45 -5.65 -4.50
C ARG A 49 -2.69 -4.77 -5.49
N THR A 50 -3.41 -3.87 -6.14
CA THR A 50 -2.78 -2.77 -6.88
C THR A 50 -2.24 -1.76 -5.87
N ILE A 51 -0.94 -1.50 -5.90
CA ILE A 51 -0.32 -0.51 -5.02
C ILE A 51 -0.54 0.88 -5.65
N GLY A 52 -1.22 1.76 -4.90
CA GLY A 52 -1.45 3.15 -5.30
C GLY A 52 -0.24 4.07 -5.06
N PRO A 53 -0.39 5.38 -5.27
CA PRO A 53 0.67 6.35 -5.00
C PRO A 53 1.12 6.29 -3.53
N SER A 54 2.44 6.34 -3.34
CA SER A 54 3.09 6.24 -2.05
C SER A 54 3.06 7.58 -1.30
N CYS A 55 3.27 7.58 0.02
CA CYS A 55 3.52 8.82 0.76
C CYS A 55 4.73 9.60 0.22
N LEU A 56 5.64 8.94 -0.50
CA LEU A 56 6.75 9.57 -1.20
C LEU A 56 6.32 10.51 -2.34
N ASP A 57 5.08 10.36 -2.82
CA ASP A 57 4.54 11.15 -3.94
C ASP A 57 3.84 12.44 -3.50
N TRP A 58 3.36 12.51 -2.25
CA TRP A 58 2.55 13.65 -1.78
C TRP A 58 3.00 14.24 -0.44
N CYS A 59 3.81 13.53 0.37
CA CYS A 59 4.23 14.04 1.67
C CYS A 59 5.46 14.95 1.52
N ALA A 60 5.33 16.20 1.96
CA ALA A 60 6.42 17.19 1.94
C ALA A 60 7.67 16.74 2.73
N PHE A 61 7.47 15.97 3.81
CA PHE A 61 8.55 15.47 4.68
C PHE A 61 9.11 14.11 4.23
N ALA A 62 8.62 13.55 3.11
CA ALA A 62 9.00 12.20 2.67
C ALA A 62 10.51 12.03 2.50
N LYS A 63 11.17 13.00 1.86
CA LYS A 63 12.62 12.95 1.60
C LYS A 63 13.43 12.92 2.89
N GLU A 64 13.03 13.70 3.89
CA GLU A 64 13.67 13.74 5.21
C GLU A 64 13.40 12.44 5.99
N CYS A 65 12.16 11.94 5.92
CA CYS A 65 11.73 10.73 6.63
C CYS A 65 12.48 9.47 6.18
N VAL A 66 12.67 9.29 4.87
CA VAL A 66 13.32 8.07 4.32
C VAL A 66 14.80 8.26 4.00
N GLY A 67 15.30 9.50 4.04
CA GLY A 67 16.65 9.88 3.65
C GLY A 67 16.83 10.04 2.14
N GLU A 68 17.73 10.96 1.75
CA GLU A 68 17.94 11.37 0.36
C GLU A 68 18.30 10.21 -0.57
N THR A 69 19.23 9.34 -0.16
CA THR A 69 19.67 8.20 -0.97
C THR A 69 18.52 7.27 -1.32
N ARG A 70 17.67 6.93 -0.34
CA ARG A 70 16.52 6.04 -0.53
C ARG A 70 15.43 6.72 -1.35
N TYR A 71 15.15 8.01 -1.09
CA TYR A 71 14.18 8.80 -1.83
C TYR A 71 14.54 8.84 -3.33
N LYS A 72 15.79 9.16 -3.66
CA LYS A 72 16.28 9.20 -5.06
C LYS A 72 16.17 7.85 -5.76
N ARG A 73 16.57 6.74 -5.09
CA ARG A 73 16.46 5.38 -5.68
C ARG A 73 15.02 5.02 -6.03
N ILE A 74 14.08 5.30 -5.12
CA ILE A 74 12.67 4.97 -5.34
C ILE A 74 12.06 5.84 -6.44
N LYS A 75 12.33 7.16 -6.45
CA LYS A 75 11.82 8.06 -7.49
C LYS A 75 12.44 7.82 -8.87
N ALA A 76 13.69 7.36 -8.92
CA ALA A 76 14.34 6.99 -10.18
C ALA A 76 13.78 5.68 -10.79
N GLY A 77 13.29 4.76 -9.95
CA GLY A 77 12.64 3.52 -10.39
C GLY A 77 11.12 3.61 -10.59
N ALA A 78 10.48 4.72 -10.20
CA ALA A 78 9.04 4.94 -10.33
C ALA A 78 8.62 5.50 -11.71
N GLY A 79 9.53 5.50 -12.68
CA GLY A 79 9.30 5.90 -14.06
C GLY A 79 9.53 4.73 -15.01
N SER A 80 8.62 3.75 -15.00
CA SER A 80 8.47 2.72 -16.04
C SER A 80 7.06 2.13 -15.97
#